data_AF-A0A7V3DI46-F1
#
_entry.id   AF-A0A7V3DI46-F1
#
_cell.length_a   1.000
_cell.length_b   1.000
_cell.length_c   1.000
_cell.angle_alpha   90.00
_cell.angle_beta   90.00
_cell.angle_gamma   90.00
#
_symmetry.space_group_name_H-M   'P 1'
#
loop_
_entity.id
_entity.type
_entity.pdbx_description
1 polymer ?
#
loop_
_entity_poly.entity_id
_entity_poly.type
_entity_poly.pdbx_seq_one_letter_code
_entity_poly.pdbx_strand_id
1 'polypeptide(L)'
;MEKGATICLKGAQAEAAAKALAFRLIELGRNAERIDDVMVKRLGGAKRTAFVCELLGRNGVFAVATAPGIRPEGGSLAVELDEHDTPDFAAEKIVDELAERGLLRLNMAQYTPDEEELIRKRLADLGYVE
;
A
#
# COMPACT_ATOMS: atom_id res chain seq x y z
N MET A 1 -8.52 -15.99 -1.02
CA MET A 1 -8.59 -14.55 -0.72
C MET A 1 -7.18 -14.02 -0.66
N GLU A 2 -6.92 -12.88 -1.28
CA GLU A 2 -5.64 -12.18 -1.10
C GLU A 2 -5.54 -11.68 0.35
N LYS A 3 -4.37 -11.84 0.98
CA LYS A 3 -4.16 -11.36 2.35
C LYS A 3 -3.97 -9.84 2.32
N GLY A 4 -4.50 -9.16 3.34
CA GLY A 4 -4.16 -7.78 3.64
C GLY A 4 -2.92 -7.71 4.52
N ALA A 5 -2.46 -6.51 4.80
CA ALA A 5 -1.34 -6.25 5.68
C ALA A 5 -1.58 -4.98 6.51
N THR A 6 -0.86 -4.84 7.62
CA THR A 6 -0.81 -3.59 8.36
C THR A 6 0.39 -2.77 7.91
N ILE A 7 0.20 -1.50 7.57
CA ILE A 7 1.25 -0.59 7.14
C ILE A 7 1.35 0.51 8.19
N CYS A 8 2.44 0.51 8.96
CA CYS A 8 2.70 1.49 10.02
C CYS A 8 3.57 2.61 9.47
N LEU A 9 2.97 3.78 9.23
CA LEU A 9 3.64 4.97 8.71
C LEU A 9 4.19 5.83 9.85
N LYS A 10 5.38 6.39 9.64
CA LYS A 10 6.01 7.38 10.52
C LYS A 10 6.55 8.54 9.70
N GLY A 11 6.65 9.70 10.33
CA GLY A 11 7.17 10.92 9.72
C GLY A 11 6.15 12.07 9.74
N ALA A 12 6.60 13.27 9.40
CA ALA A 12 5.79 14.48 9.46
C ALA A 12 4.54 14.43 8.55
N GLN A 13 4.64 13.72 7.41
CA GLN A 13 3.57 13.59 6.43
C GLN A 13 2.73 12.31 6.60
N ALA A 14 2.90 11.55 7.70
CA ALA A 14 2.29 10.23 7.87
C ALA A 14 0.77 10.23 7.74
N GLU A 15 0.07 11.22 8.29
CA GLU A 15 -1.39 11.34 8.18
C GLU A 15 -1.87 11.60 6.75
N ALA A 16 -1.18 12.49 6.03
CA ALA A 16 -1.51 12.82 4.65
C ALA A 16 -1.22 11.64 3.72
N ALA A 17 -0.06 11.00 3.88
CA ALA A 17 0.33 9.81 3.13
C ALA A 17 -0.58 8.61 3.44
N ALA A 18 -1.02 8.44 4.70
CA ALA A 18 -1.97 7.39 5.06
C ALA A 18 -3.30 7.55 4.33
N LYS A 19 -3.76 8.79 4.18
CA LYS A 19 -4.96 9.11 3.40
C LYS A 19 -4.75 8.79 1.92
N ALA A 20 -3.68 9.29 1.31
CA ALA A 20 -3.34 9.04 -0.10
C ALA A 20 -3.22 7.53 -0.39
N LEU A 21 -2.50 6.80 0.45
CA LEU A 21 -2.32 5.35 0.34
C LEU A 21 -3.64 4.57 0.46
N ALA A 22 -4.50 4.94 1.42
CA ALA A 22 -5.80 4.28 1.55
C ALA A 22 -6.67 4.47 0.30
N PHE A 23 -6.69 5.69 -0.27
CA PHE A 23 -7.37 5.94 -1.54
C PHE A 23 -6.76 5.11 -2.66
N ARG A 24 -5.43 5.08 -2.77
CA ARG A 24 -4.76 4.35 -3.84
C ARG A 24 -5.02 2.84 -3.79
N LEU A 25 -5.02 2.25 -2.59
CA LEU A 25 -5.38 0.85 -2.40
C LEU A 25 -6.82 0.57 -2.84
N ILE A 26 -7.77 1.48 -2.53
CA ILE A 26 -9.16 1.38 -2.96
C ILE A 26 -9.29 1.47 -4.49
N GLU A 27 -8.57 2.38 -5.15
CA GLU A 27 -8.52 2.47 -6.61
C GLU A 27 -8.00 1.18 -7.26
N LEU A 28 -7.04 0.51 -6.62
CA LEU A 28 -6.50 -0.78 -7.04
C LEU A 28 -7.44 -1.96 -6.69
N GLY A 29 -8.67 -1.69 -6.24
CA GLY A 29 -9.66 -2.71 -5.90
C GLY A 29 -9.40 -3.42 -4.57
N ARG A 30 -8.61 -2.82 -3.68
CA ARG A 30 -8.28 -3.38 -2.36
C ARG A 30 -9.03 -2.63 -1.27
N ASN A 31 -9.45 -3.36 -0.23
CA ASN A 31 -10.04 -2.73 0.95
C ASN A 31 -8.92 -2.15 1.83
N ALA A 32 -9.08 -0.91 2.28
CA ALA A 32 -8.15 -0.25 3.17
C ALA A 32 -8.87 0.51 4.28
N GLU A 33 -8.33 0.44 5.49
CA GLU A 33 -8.84 1.11 6.68
C GLU A 33 -7.73 1.91 7.35
N ARG A 34 -8.02 3.14 7.75
CA ARG A 34 -7.04 4.00 8.43
C ARG A 34 -7.14 3.84 9.95
N ILE A 35 -5.98 3.72 10.59
CA ILE A 35 -5.85 3.50 12.03
C ILE A 35 -5.03 4.64 12.64
N ASP A 36 -5.74 5.68 13.09
CA ASP A 36 -5.18 6.84 13.78
C ASP A 36 -5.27 6.71 15.31
N ASP A 37 -4.75 7.70 16.04
CA ASP A 37 -4.80 7.74 17.50
C ASP A 37 -6.22 7.74 18.06
N VAL A 38 -7.19 8.30 17.31
CA VAL A 38 -8.60 8.33 17.72
C VAL A 38 -9.17 6.93 17.68
N MET A 39 -8.89 6.18 16.63
CA MET A 39 -9.27 4.77 16.49
C MET A 39 -8.63 3.92 17.57
N VAL A 40 -7.33 4.12 17.85
CA VAL A 40 -6.63 3.39 18.92
C VAL A 40 -7.30 3.61 20.28
N LYS A 41 -7.66 4.85 20.61
CA LYS A 41 -8.37 5.17 21.86
C LYS A 41 -9.74 4.50 21.92
N ARG A 42 -10.50 4.51 20.82
CA ARG A 42 -11.82 3.86 20.71
C ARG A 42 -11.73 2.34 20.89
N LEU A 43 -10.70 1.71 20.33
CA LEU A 43 -10.47 0.27 20.43
C LEU A 43 -9.89 -0.16 21.79
N GLY A 44 -9.54 0.79 22.66
CA GLY A 44 -9.02 0.51 24.00
C GLY A 44 -7.50 0.27 24.04
N GLY A 45 -6.74 0.90 23.14
CA GLY A 45 -5.29 0.96 23.17
C GLY A 45 -4.59 0.14 22.08
N ALA A 46 -3.27 0.32 21.99
CA ALA A 46 -2.44 -0.23 20.91
C ALA A 46 -2.48 -1.76 20.81
N LYS A 47 -2.52 -2.48 21.95
CA LYS A 47 -2.59 -3.96 21.97
C LYS A 47 -3.87 -4.49 21.31
N ARG A 48 -5.03 -3.94 21.67
CA ARG A 48 -6.31 -4.33 21.05
C ARG A 48 -6.36 -3.93 19.59
N THR A 49 -5.82 -2.76 19.26
CA THR A 49 -5.75 -2.28 17.88
C THR A 49 -4.88 -3.19 17.01
N ALA A 50 -3.73 -3.65 17.52
CA ALA A 50 -2.88 -4.60 16.82
C ALA A 50 -3.61 -5.92 16.52
N PHE A 51 -4.39 -6.43 17.47
CA PHE A 51 -5.24 -7.61 17.25
C PHE A 51 -6.31 -7.36 16.17
N VAL A 52 -6.97 -6.19 16.17
CA VAL A 52 -7.93 -5.81 15.13
C VAL A 52 -7.26 -5.72 13.75
N CYS A 53 -6.07 -5.12 13.66
CA CYS A 53 -5.31 -5.02 12.42
C CYS A 53 -4.97 -6.41 11.85
N GLU A 54 -4.66 -7.38 12.72
CA GLU A 54 -4.44 -8.76 12.32
C GLU A 54 -5.71 -9.41 11.75
N LEU A 55 -6.87 -9.20 12.39
CA LEU A 55 -8.16 -9.69 11.88
C LEU A 55 -8.50 -9.06 10.52
N LEU A 56 -8.24 -7.76 10.33
CA LEU A 56 -8.43 -7.07 9.06
C LEU A 56 -7.54 -7.68 7.97
N GLY A 57 -6.25 -7.88 8.24
CA GLY A 57 -5.31 -8.51 7.31
C GLY A 57 -5.72 -9.92 6.89
N ARG A 58 -6.24 -10.73 7.83
CA ARG A 58 -6.77 -12.07 7.53
C ARG A 58 -7.98 -12.05 6.58
N ASN A 59 -8.74 -10.96 6.57
CA ASN A 59 -9.90 -10.75 5.69
C ASN A 59 -9.56 -9.97 4.40
N GLY A 60 -8.28 -9.77 4.10
CA GLY A 60 -7.87 -9.08 2.87
C GLY A 60 -7.87 -7.56 2.94
N VAL A 61 -8.10 -6.98 4.13
CA VAL A 61 -8.13 -5.53 4.34
C VAL A 61 -6.75 -5.04 4.75
N PHE A 62 -6.27 -3.96 4.13
CA PHE A 62 -5.07 -3.26 4.54
C PHE A 62 -5.37 -2.28 5.68
N ALA A 63 -4.66 -2.40 6.79
CA ALA A 63 -4.74 -1.43 7.88
C ALA A 63 -3.60 -0.42 7.75
N VAL A 64 -3.90 0.84 7.44
CA VAL A 64 -2.91 1.92 7.31
C VAL A 64 -2.85 2.69 8.61
N ALA A 65 -1.84 2.40 9.43
CA ALA A 65 -1.68 2.91 10.77
C ALA A 65 -0.68 4.06 10.83
N THR A 66 -1.07 5.17 11.46
CA THR A 66 -0.18 6.30 11.78
C THR A 66 0.13 6.38 13.27
N ALA A 67 -0.73 5.77 14.09
CA ALA A 67 -0.58 5.75 15.53
C ALA A 67 0.65 4.90 15.96
N PRO A 68 1.48 5.42 16.87
CA PRO A 68 2.66 4.71 17.33
C PRO A 68 2.31 3.50 18.19
N GLY A 69 3.20 2.50 18.19
CA GLY A 69 3.11 1.35 19.10
C GLY A 69 2.17 0.23 18.65
N ILE A 70 1.51 0.37 17.50
CA ILE A 70 0.77 -0.74 16.86
C ILE A 70 1.80 -1.70 16.26
N ARG A 71 1.81 -2.94 16.79
CA ARG A 71 2.66 -4.04 16.31
C ARG A 71 1.82 -5.31 16.20
N PRO A 72 1.18 -5.56 15.05
CA PRO A 72 0.48 -6.83 14.82
C PRO A 72 1.51 -7.96 14.64
N GLU A 73 1.18 -9.16 15.09
CA GLU A 73 2.03 -10.35 14.92
C GLU A 73 2.02 -10.90 13.48
N GLY A 74 1.04 -10.46 12.67
CA GLY A 74 0.88 -10.84 11.26
C GLY A 74 1.72 -10.03 10.27
N GLY A 75 1.31 -10.02 9.00
CA GLY A 75 1.95 -9.24 7.94
C GLY A 75 1.91 -7.75 8.26
N SER A 76 3.05 -7.20 8.69
CA SER A 76 3.21 -5.78 9.00
C SER A 76 4.38 -5.20 8.21
N LEU A 77 4.21 -3.98 7.71
CA LEU A 77 5.21 -3.18 7.05
C LEU A 77 5.38 -1.88 7.83
N ALA A 78 6.60 -1.58 8.28
CA ALA A 78 6.90 -0.29 8.89
C ALA A 78 7.58 0.59 7.84
N VAL A 79 7.02 1.77 7.58
CA VAL A 79 7.55 2.72 6.61
C VAL A 79 7.82 4.05 7.29
N GLU A 80 9.03 4.54 7.11
CA GLU A 80 9.44 5.88 7.51
C GLU A 80 9.43 6.77 6.27
N LEU A 81 8.63 7.84 6.31
CA LEU A 81 8.46 8.75 5.20
C LEU A 81 9.59 9.77 5.17
N ASP A 82 10.14 9.99 3.98
CA ASP A 82 11.07 11.08 3.74
C ASP A 82 10.33 12.43 3.88
N GLU A 83 11.00 13.43 4.46
CA GLU A 83 10.41 14.75 4.68
C GLU A 83 10.17 15.53 3.39
N HIS A 84 10.86 15.14 2.30
CA HIS A 84 10.72 15.72 0.97
C HIS A 84 9.70 14.98 0.09
N ASP A 85 9.25 13.79 0.50
CA ASP A 85 8.23 13.05 -0.24
C ASP A 85 6.88 13.76 -0.10
N THR A 86 6.21 13.99 -1.24
CA THR A 86 4.80 14.39 -1.22
C THR A 86 3.94 13.20 -0.77
N PRO A 87 2.76 13.44 -0.17
CA PRO A 87 1.87 12.35 0.27
C PRO A 87 1.54 11.33 -0.82
N ASP A 88 1.30 11.79 -2.05
CA ASP A 88 0.99 10.92 -3.19
C ASP A 88 2.22 10.12 -3.64
N PHE A 89 3.40 10.75 -3.68
CA PHE A 89 4.64 10.05 -4.04
C PHE A 89 5.02 8.98 -3.00
N ALA A 90 4.88 9.31 -1.72
CA ALA A 90 5.04 8.34 -0.63
C ALA A 90 4.06 7.16 -0.78
N ALA A 91 2.79 7.44 -1.10
CA ALA A 91 1.80 6.39 -1.31
C ALA A 91 2.18 5.44 -2.46
N GLU A 92 2.62 5.97 -3.60
CA GLU A 92 3.08 5.14 -4.73
C GLU A 92 4.29 4.28 -4.35
N LYS A 93 5.31 4.84 -3.70
CA LYS A 93 6.48 4.07 -3.22
C LYS A 93 6.08 2.91 -2.32
N ILE A 94 5.10 3.14 -1.43
CA ILE A 94 4.60 2.10 -0.53
C ILE A 94 3.83 1.04 -1.32
N VAL A 95 3.04 1.43 -2.33
CA VAL A 95 2.35 0.48 -3.21
C VAL A 95 3.35 -0.39 -3.96
N ASP A 96 4.41 0.19 -4.50
CA ASP A 96 5.49 -0.56 -5.15
C ASP A 96 6.15 -1.54 -4.18
N GLU A 97 6.48 -1.10 -2.96
CA GLU A 97 7.04 -1.98 -1.93
C GLU A 97 6.08 -3.11 -1.53
N LEU A 98 4.78 -2.84 -1.44
CA LEU A 98 3.77 -3.87 -1.19
C LEU A 98 3.72 -4.89 -2.34
N ALA A 99 3.93 -4.45 -3.58
CA ALA A 99 3.96 -5.31 -4.74
C ALA A 99 5.22 -6.18 -4.81
N GLU A 100 6.39 -5.60 -4.55
CA GLU A 100 7.66 -6.32 -4.46
C GLU A 100 7.63 -7.41 -3.38
N ARG A 101 6.95 -7.14 -2.26
CA ARG A 101 6.75 -8.11 -1.17
C ARG A 101 5.66 -9.14 -1.47
N GLY A 102 5.00 -9.07 -2.63
CA GLY A 102 3.93 -9.98 -3.03
C GLY A 102 2.63 -9.83 -2.23
N LEU A 103 2.47 -8.72 -1.51
CA LEU A 103 1.27 -8.39 -0.72
C LEU A 103 0.18 -7.75 -1.59
N LEU A 104 0.60 -7.12 -2.69
CA LEU A 104 -0.27 -6.51 -3.67
C LEU A 104 0.10 -7.02 -5.05
N ARG A 105 -0.88 -7.49 -5.82
CA ARG A 105 -0.67 -7.76 -7.25
C ARG A 105 -0.97 -6.47 -7.99
N LEU A 106 0.07 -5.77 -8.40
CA LEU A 106 -0.10 -4.78 -9.44
C LEU A 106 -0.43 -5.57 -10.69
N ASN A 107 -1.62 -5.37 -11.23
CA ASN A 107 -1.86 -5.70 -12.63
C ASN A 107 -0.97 -4.75 -13.44
N MET A 108 0.34 -5.06 -13.51
CA MET A 108 1.09 -4.73 -14.70
C MET A 108 0.27 -5.36 -15.81
N ALA A 109 -0.35 -4.55 -16.66
CA ALA A 109 -0.99 -5.07 -17.85
C ALA A 109 0.07 -5.91 -18.55
N GLN A 110 -0.02 -7.23 -18.42
CA GLN A 110 0.73 -8.13 -19.26
C GLN A 110 0.13 -7.88 -20.63
N TYR A 111 0.84 -7.10 -21.43
CA TYR A 111 0.49 -6.92 -22.81
C TYR A 111 0.27 -8.31 -23.41
N THR A 112 -0.85 -8.49 -24.07
CA THR A 112 -1.03 -9.67 -24.90
C THR A 112 0.09 -9.74 -25.94
N PRO A 113 0.44 -10.93 -26.46
CA PRO A 113 1.48 -11.04 -27.49
C PRO A 113 1.28 -10.06 -28.66
N ASP A 114 0.02 -9.82 -29.03
CA ASP A 114 -0.37 -8.88 -30.09
C ASP A 114 -0.10 -7.41 -29.70
N GLU A 115 -0.34 -7.04 -28.44
CA GLU A 115 -0.04 -5.69 -27.92
C GLU A 115 1.47 -5.47 -27.77
N GLU A 116 2.23 -6.48 -27.35
CA GLU A 116 3.69 -6.42 -27.32
C GLU A 116 4.27 -6.22 -28.73
N GLU A 117 3.74 -6.91 -29.73
CA GLU A 117 4.19 -6.77 -31.11
C GLU A 117 3.84 -5.38 -31.67
N LEU A 118 2.67 -4.83 -31.31
CA LEU A 118 2.28 -3.47 -31.67
C LEU A 118 3.20 -2.41 -31.04
N ILE A 119 3.55 -2.59 -29.77
CA ILE A 119 4.47 -1.71 -29.04
C ILE A 119 5.88 -1.84 -29.64
N ARG A 120 6.35 -3.06 -29.91
CA ARG A 120 7.65 -3.30 -30.55
C ARG A 120 7.74 -2.63 -31.91
N LYS A 121 6.69 -2.74 -32.73
CA LYS A 121 6.62 -2.06 -34.03
C LYS A 121 6.70 -0.53 -33.88
N ARG A 122 5.94 0.05 -32.95
CA ARG A 122 5.99 1.50 -32.69
C ARG A 122 7.35 1.95 -32.18
N LEU A 123 8.01 1.17 -31.35
CA LEU A 123 9.35 1.47 -30.85
C LEU A 123 10.42 1.33 -31.95
N ALA A 124 10.27 0.36 -32.86
CA ALA A 124 11.13 0.20 -34.03
C ALA A 124 10.95 1.38 -35.01
N ASP A 125 9.72 1.81 -35.27
CA ASP A 125 9.42 3.00 -36.09
C ASP A 125 10.03 4.29 -35.51
N LEU A 126 10.21 4.33 -34.19
CA LEU A 126 10.86 5.43 -33.47
C LEU A 126 12.38 5.25 -33.29
N GLY A 127 12.95 4.13 -33.74
CA GLY A 127 14.39 3.83 -33.67
C GLY A 127 14.92 3.45 -32.29
N TYR A 128 14.06 3.04 -31.36
CA TYR A 128 14.46 2.63 -30.01
C TYR A 128 14.85 1.14 -29.90
N VAL A 129 14.42 0.32 -30.85
CA VAL A 129 14.69 -1.12 -30.94
C VAL A 129 14.85 -1.54 -32.40
N GLU A 130 15.65 -2.60 -32.64
CA GLU A 130 15.90 -3.17 -33.98
C GLU A 130 14.95 -4.33 -34.31
#